data_AF-A0AB74KTT2-F1
#
_entry.id   AF-A0AB74KTT2-F1
#
_cell.length_a   1.000
_cell.length_b   1.000
_cell.length_c   1.000
_cell.angle_alpha   90.00
_cell.angle_beta   90.00
_cell.angle_gamma   90.00
#
_symmetry.space_group_name_H-M   'P 1'
#
loop_
_entity.id
_entity.type
_entity.pdbx_description
1 polymer ?
#
loop_
_entity_poly.entity_id
_entity_poly.type
_entity_poly.pdbx_seq_one_letter_code
_entity_poly.pdbx_strand_id
1 'polypeptide(L)'
;MKHLTTIQIARFIISFSWLYHGLMPKLIHIAPLELKMTASFGFNAEISTLITRAAGMGEIIFAVLFFIFYRSMLINILNIAALVGLMLFVAVLQPALLVEAFNPVTTNLALIAFSLVLIKELKEPQLNA
;
A
#
# COMPACT_ATOMS: atom_id res chain seq x y z
N MET A 1 23.20 -12.31 -14.62
CA MET A 1 22.17 -11.64 -13.80
C MET A 1 21.84 -10.24 -14.38
N LYS A 2 21.36 -10.16 -15.64
CA LYS A 2 21.07 -8.87 -16.32
C LYS A 2 19.64 -8.31 -16.08
N HIS A 3 18.86 -8.85 -15.13
CA HIS A 3 17.39 -8.70 -15.18
C HIS A 3 16.67 -8.19 -13.92
N LEU A 4 17.36 -7.78 -12.87
CA LEU A 4 16.73 -6.98 -11.79
C LEU A 4 17.21 -5.53 -11.89
N THR A 5 16.49 -4.72 -12.67
CA THR A 5 16.71 -3.27 -12.64
C THR A 5 16.02 -2.68 -11.41
N THR A 6 16.51 -1.54 -10.92
CA THR A 6 15.88 -0.79 -9.83
C THR A 6 14.39 -0.54 -10.07
N ILE A 7 14.01 -0.35 -11.34
CA ILE A 7 12.61 -0.21 -11.79
C ILE A 7 11.79 -1.45 -11.47
N GLN A 8 12.28 -2.65 -11.84
CA GLN A 8 11.54 -3.88 -11.57
C GLN A 8 11.48 -4.16 -10.06
N ILE A 9 12.55 -3.89 -9.32
CA ILE A 9 12.55 -4.01 -7.85
C ILE A 9 11.43 -3.14 -7.25
N ALA A 10 11.39 -1.85 -7.59
CA ALA A 10 10.37 -0.92 -7.10
C ALA A 10 8.95 -1.37 -7.50
N ARG A 11 8.76 -1.75 -8.77
CA ARG A 11 7.48 -2.26 -9.29
C ARG A 11 6.99 -3.47 -8.50
N PHE A 12 7.83 -4.48 -8.33
CA PHE A 12 7.44 -5.73 -7.67
C PHE A 12 7.19 -5.52 -6.18
N ILE A 13 8.04 -4.76 -5.48
CA ILE A 13 7.86 -4.53 -4.04
C ILE A 13 6.57 -3.76 -3.76
N ILE A 14 6.30 -2.65 -4.47
CA ILE A 14 5.05 -1.89 -4.25
C ILE A 14 3.83 -2.76 -4.55
N SER A 15 3.82 -3.43 -5.70
CA SER A 15 2.66 -4.25 -6.11
C SER A 15 2.44 -5.42 -5.15
N PHE A 16 3.51 -6.10 -4.74
CA PHE A 16 3.42 -7.22 -3.79
C PHE A 16 2.92 -6.75 -2.42
N SER A 17 3.39 -5.60 -1.92
CA SER A 17 2.93 -5.08 -0.62
C SER A 17 1.43 -4.81 -0.61
N TRP A 18 0.89 -4.14 -1.63
CA TRP A 18 -0.56 -3.93 -1.75
C TRP A 18 -1.33 -5.24 -1.89
N LEU A 19 -0.82 -6.17 -2.71
CA LEU A 19 -1.45 -7.49 -2.89
C LEU A 19 -1.49 -8.25 -1.57
N TYR A 20 -0.39 -8.27 -0.82
CA TYR A 20 -0.28 -8.99 0.43
C TYR A 20 -1.15 -8.38 1.53
N HIS A 21 -1.14 -7.05 1.69
CA HIS A 21 -2.00 -6.37 2.64
C HIS A 21 -3.49 -6.50 2.30
N GLY A 22 -3.85 -6.54 1.01
CA GLY A 22 -5.22 -6.76 0.60
C GLY A 22 -5.68 -8.20 0.83
N LEU A 23 -4.79 -9.16 0.60
CA LEU A 23 -5.13 -10.57 0.64
C LEU A 23 -5.08 -11.15 2.06
N MET A 24 -3.95 -11.00 2.76
CA MET A 24 -3.71 -11.69 4.02
C MET A 24 -4.57 -11.13 5.15
N PRO A 25 -4.39 -9.88 5.61
CA PRO A 25 -5.08 -9.37 6.79
C PRO A 25 -6.54 -8.97 6.52
N LYS A 26 -7.02 -8.96 5.27
CA LYS A 26 -8.37 -8.48 4.93
C LYS A 26 -9.29 -9.50 4.24
N LEU A 27 -8.76 -10.57 3.63
CA LEU A 27 -9.57 -11.59 2.96
C LEU A 27 -9.35 -13.00 3.51
N ILE A 28 -8.10 -13.47 3.63
CA ILE A 28 -7.79 -14.85 4.03
C ILE A 28 -7.78 -15.01 5.55
N HIS A 29 -6.99 -14.20 6.24
CA HIS A 29 -6.89 -14.19 7.69
C HIS A 29 -7.23 -12.78 8.18
N ILE A 30 -8.53 -12.50 8.29
CA ILE A 30 -8.99 -11.17 8.68
C ILE A 30 -8.43 -10.83 10.07
N ALA A 31 -7.50 -9.87 10.10
CA ALA A 31 -6.80 -9.53 11.32
C ALA A 31 -7.78 -8.84 12.29
N PRO A 32 -7.77 -9.18 13.60
CA PRO A 32 -8.62 -8.51 14.58
C PRO A 32 -8.45 -6.99 14.60
N LEU A 33 -7.26 -6.51 14.27
CA LEU A 33 -6.95 -5.08 14.18
C LEU A 33 -7.74 -4.38 13.06
N GLU A 34 -7.85 -4.99 11.88
CA GLU A 34 -8.60 -4.43 10.74
C GLU A 34 -10.10 -4.28 11.08
N LEU A 35 -10.65 -5.29 11.76
CA LEU A 35 -12.04 -5.23 12.26
C LEU A 35 -12.20 -4.17 13.35
N LYS A 36 -11.25 -4.06 14.29
CA LYS A 36 -11.29 -3.03 15.34
C LYS A 36 -11.27 -1.63 14.76
N MET A 37 -10.42 -1.38 13.76
CA MET A 37 -10.34 -0.08 13.08
C MET A 37 -11.64 0.22 12.34
N THR A 38 -12.21 -0.75 11.63
CA THR A 38 -13.47 -0.55 10.90
C THR A 38 -14.67 -0.37 11.84
N ALA A 39 -14.72 -1.12 12.94
CA ALA A 39 -15.77 -1.01 13.95
C ALA A 39 -15.74 0.33 14.72
N SER A 40 -14.60 1.04 14.71
CA SER A 40 -14.48 2.38 15.34
C SER A 40 -15.42 3.42 14.73
N PHE A 41 -15.95 3.17 13.53
CA PHE A 41 -16.99 3.98 12.89
C PHE A 41 -18.41 3.70 13.41
N GLY A 42 -18.59 2.78 14.37
CA GLY A 42 -19.90 2.44 14.95
C GLY A 42 -20.67 1.36 14.18
N PHE A 43 -20.01 0.65 13.27
CA PHE A 43 -20.63 -0.44 12.51
C PHE A 43 -20.76 -1.72 13.34
N ASN A 44 -21.78 -2.52 13.03
CA ASN A 44 -21.89 -3.87 13.58
C ASN A 44 -20.82 -4.82 12.97
N ALA A 45 -20.71 -6.03 13.51
CA ALA A 45 -19.68 -6.98 13.10
C ALA A 45 -19.77 -7.39 11.62
N GLU A 46 -20.97 -7.60 11.10
CA GLU A 46 -21.20 -8.00 9.71
C GLU A 46 -20.78 -6.91 8.73
N ILE A 47 -21.22 -5.67 8.98
CA ILE A 47 -20.87 -4.50 8.15
C ILE A 47 -19.37 -4.22 8.24
N SER A 48 -18.78 -4.31 9.44
CA SER A 48 -17.33 -4.12 9.62
C SER A 48 -16.52 -5.15 8.82
N THR A 49 -16.98 -6.41 8.82
CA THR A 49 -16.36 -7.48 8.03
C THR A 49 -16.50 -7.22 6.53
N LEU A 50 -17.68 -6.78 6.07
CA LEU A 50 -17.92 -6.45 4.66
C LEU A 50 -17.01 -5.30 4.19
N ILE A 51 -16.92 -4.21 4.97
CA ILE A 51 -16.07 -3.06 4.66
C ILE A 51 -14.59 -3.48 4.65
N THR A 52 -14.15 -4.29 5.64
CA THR A 52 -12.77 -4.79 5.70
C THR A 52 -12.43 -5.60 4.45
N ARG A 53 -13.32 -6.50 4.02
CA ARG A 53 -13.13 -7.28 2.79
C ARG A 53 -13.14 -6.41 1.53
N ALA A 54 -14.02 -5.40 1.47
CA ALA A 54 -14.07 -4.46 0.36
C ALA A 54 -12.77 -3.65 0.26
N ALA A 55 -12.22 -3.20 1.39
CA ALA A 55 -10.90 -2.57 1.43
C ALA A 55 -9.82 -3.52 0.90
N GLY A 56 -9.83 -4.78 1.32
CA GLY A 56 -8.88 -5.80 0.83
C GLY A 56 -8.95 -6.01 -0.68
N MET A 57 -10.17 -6.08 -1.25
CA MET A 57 -10.35 -6.13 -2.69
C MET A 57 -9.83 -4.86 -3.40
N GLY A 58 -10.05 -3.69 -2.82
CA GLY A 58 -9.53 -2.42 -3.32
C GLY A 58 -7.99 -2.42 -3.37
N GLU A 59 -7.34 -2.91 -2.32
CA GLU A 59 -5.87 -3.03 -2.25
C GLU A 59 -5.33 -3.99 -3.33
N ILE A 60 -6.01 -5.13 -3.56
CA ILE A 60 -5.63 -6.08 -4.62
C ILE A 60 -5.81 -5.46 -6.01
N ILE A 61 -6.92 -4.77 -6.26
CA ILE A 61 -7.15 -4.08 -7.53
C ILE A 61 -6.05 -3.02 -7.75
N PHE A 62 -5.74 -2.23 -6.72
CA PHE A 62 -4.68 -1.23 -6.81
C PHE A 62 -3.30 -1.87 -7.05
N ALA A 63 -3.00 -3.01 -6.43
CA ALA A 63 -1.77 -3.77 -6.70
C ALA A 63 -1.63 -4.15 -8.18
N VAL A 64 -2.70 -4.66 -8.79
CA VAL A 64 -2.72 -5.03 -10.22
C VAL A 64 -2.57 -3.81 -11.11
N LEU A 65 -3.30 -2.73 -10.81
CA LEU A 65 -3.19 -1.47 -11.54
C LEU A 65 -1.78 -0.88 -11.44
N PHE A 66 -1.19 -0.85 -10.25
CA PHE A 66 0.17 -0.40 -10.05
C PHE A 66 1.16 -1.27 -10.84
N PHE A 67 1.01 -2.59 -10.79
CA PHE A 67 1.87 -3.51 -11.51
C PHE A 67 1.86 -3.29 -13.02
N ILE A 68 0.69 -3.02 -13.61
CA ILE A 68 0.54 -2.78 -15.05
C ILE A 68 1.04 -1.37 -15.42
N PHE A 69 0.68 -0.37 -14.63
CA PHE A 69 0.85 1.05 -14.95
C PHE A 69 1.96 1.74 -14.13
N TYR A 70 2.96 0.99 -13.65
CA TYR A 70 4.05 1.52 -12.81
C TYR A 70 4.85 2.67 -13.43
N ARG A 71 4.82 2.82 -14.76
CA ARG A 71 5.43 3.94 -15.50
C ARG A 71 4.52 5.18 -15.61
N SER A 72 3.34 5.17 -15.03
CA SER A 72 2.44 6.33 -15.00
C SER A 72 2.78 7.22 -13.81
N MET A 73 2.97 8.52 -14.07
CA MET A 73 3.12 9.53 -13.01
C MET A 73 1.90 9.52 -12.08
N LEU A 74 0.69 9.42 -12.65
CA LEU A 74 -0.55 9.41 -11.89
C LEU A 74 -0.60 8.24 -10.91
N ILE A 75 -0.24 7.03 -11.34
CA ILE A 75 -0.27 5.84 -10.48
C ILE A 75 0.73 5.93 -9.33
N ASN A 76 1.91 6.51 -9.57
CA ASN A 76 2.89 6.72 -8.50
C ASN A 76 2.41 7.80 -7.50
N ILE A 77 1.79 8.88 -7.98
CA ILE A 77 1.20 9.90 -7.10
C ILE A 77 0.05 9.30 -6.27
N LEU A 78 -0.84 8.52 -6.90
CA LEU A 78 -1.94 7.84 -6.19
C LEU A 78 -1.41 6.87 -5.13
N ASN A 79 -0.32 6.14 -5.41
CA ASN A 79 0.31 5.26 -4.42
C ASN A 79 0.81 6.08 -3.21
N ILE A 80 1.54 7.17 -3.45
CA ILE A 80 2.04 8.03 -2.37
C ILE A 80 0.87 8.60 -1.56
N ALA A 81 -0.14 9.14 -2.24
CA ALA A 81 -1.31 9.71 -1.58
C ALA A 81 -2.08 8.66 -0.75
N ALA A 82 -2.26 7.45 -1.27
CA ALA A 82 -2.92 6.36 -0.56
C ALA A 82 -2.12 5.93 0.68
N LEU A 83 -0.79 5.81 0.58
CA LEU A 83 0.07 5.44 1.71
C LEU A 83 0.11 6.53 2.80
N VAL A 84 0.10 7.81 2.41
CA VAL A 84 -0.05 8.93 3.37
C VAL A 84 -1.44 8.89 4.00
N GLY A 85 -2.50 8.68 3.21
CA GLY A 85 -3.86 8.55 3.71
C GLY A 85 -4.03 7.42 4.71
N LEU A 86 -3.48 6.24 4.42
CA LEU A 86 -3.47 5.09 5.34
C LEU A 86 -2.68 5.38 6.62
N MET A 87 -1.55 6.09 6.52
CA MET A 87 -0.76 6.48 7.68
C MET A 87 -1.55 7.45 8.58
N LEU A 88 -2.22 8.44 8.00
CA LEU A 88 -3.08 9.38 8.73
C LEU A 88 -4.28 8.66 9.36
N PHE A 89 -4.88 7.72 8.63
CA PHE A 89 -5.96 6.88 9.13
C PHE A 89 -5.54 6.10 10.38
N VAL A 90 -4.36 5.46 10.36
CA VAL A 90 -3.80 4.79 11.54
C VAL A 90 -3.48 5.80 12.65
N ALA A 91 -2.90 6.96 12.32
CA ALA A 91 -2.58 7.99 13.31
C ALA A 91 -3.80 8.49 14.08
N VAL A 92 -4.96 8.61 13.42
CA VAL A 92 -6.20 9.03 14.06
C VAL A 92 -6.86 7.90 14.84
N LEU A 93 -6.95 6.70 14.27
CA LEU A 93 -7.75 5.62 14.86
C LEU A 93 -6.98 4.74 15.85
N GLN A 94 -5.69 4.50 15.62
CA GLN A 94 -4.84 3.64 16.44
C GLN A 94 -3.40 4.22 16.53
N PRO A 95 -3.21 5.41 17.13
CA PRO A 95 -1.91 6.11 17.14
C PRO A 95 -0.77 5.31 17.77
N ALA A 96 -1.06 4.41 18.72
CA ALA A 96 -0.06 3.56 19.34
C ALA A 96 0.72 2.71 18.33
N LEU A 97 0.08 2.29 17.23
CA LEU A 97 0.71 1.50 16.17
C LEU A 97 1.83 2.25 15.44
N LEU A 98 1.88 3.59 15.52
CA LEU A 98 2.93 4.38 14.87
C LEU A 98 4.31 4.15 15.48
N VAL A 99 4.36 3.72 16.75
CA VAL A 99 5.61 3.54 17.51
C VAL A 99 5.89 2.09 17.89
N GLU A 100 5.04 1.15 17.47
CA GLU A 100 5.31 -0.27 17.66
C GLU A 100 6.49 -0.75 16.81
N ALA A 101 7.07 -1.90 17.18
CA ALA A 101 8.24 -2.47 16.50
C ALA A 101 7.99 -2.73 15.00
N PHE A 102 6.75 -3.05 14.64
CA PHE A 102 6.28 -3.18 13.27
C PHE A 102 5.18 -2.14 13.02
N ASN A 103 5.55 -1.02 12.42
CA ASN A 103 4.65 0.13 12.28
C ASN A 103 4.46 0.55 10.82
N PRO A 104 3.33 1.20 10.49
CA PRO A 104 3.05 1.69 9.15
C PRO A 104 3.94 2.87 8.73
N VAL A 105 4.61 3.55 9.66
CA VAL A 105 5.50 4.68 9.35
C VAL A 105 6.64 4.20 8.47
N THR A 106 7.35 3.17 8.95
CA THR A 106 8.51 2.62 8.25
C THR A 106 8.14 1.89 6.97
N THR A 107 7.07 1.08 6.98
CA THR A 107 6.63 0.34 5.78
C THR A 107 6.15 1.29 4.69
N ASN A 108 5.30 2.27 5.01
CA ASN A 108 4.78 3.20 4.00
C ASN A 108 5.89 4.12 3.47
N LEU A 109 6.81 4.59 4.32
CA LEU A 109 7.93 5.41 3.87
C LEU A 109 8.82 4.67 2.86
N ALA A 110 9.08 3.37 3.08
CA ALA A 110 9.83 2.56 2.13
C ALA A 110 9.13 2.45 0.77
N LEU A 111 7.81 2.25 0.76
CA LEU A 111 7.03 2.17 -0.48
C LEU A 111 6.92 3.52 -1.20
N ILE A 112 6.80 4.62 -0.46
CA ILE A 112 6.86 5.98 -1.00
C ILE A 112 8.23 6.22 -1.67
N ALA A 113 9.32 5.82 -1.03
CA ALA A 113 10.67 5.94 -1.61
C ALA A 113 10.79 5.20 -2.94
N PHE A 114 10.23 4.00 -3.07
CA PHE A 114 10.20 3.28 -4.35
C PHE A 114 9.38 4.00 -5.42
N SER A 115 8.25 4.65 -5.07
CA SER A 115 7.52 5.49 -6.01
C SER A 115 8.33 6.72 -6.44
N LEU A 116 9.11 7.33 -5.55
CA LEU A 116 10.00 8.44 -5.91
C LEU A 116 11.11 7.99 -6.87
N VAL A 117 11.66 6.79 -6.69
CA VAL A 117 12.62 6.20 -7.64
C VAL A 117 11.99 6.01 -9.02
N LEU A 118 10.78 5.46 -9.08
CA LEU A 118 10.06 5.30 -10.35
C LEU A 118 9.74 6.66 -11.01
N ILE A 119 9.31 7.65 -10.23
CA ILE A 119 9.06 9.02 -10.73
C ILE A 119 10.34 9.65 -11.28
N LYS A 120 11.49 9.47 -10.60
CA LYS A 120 12.78 9.98 -11.08
C LYS A 120 13.13 9.37 -12.44
N GLU A 121 13.01 8.05 -12.56
CA GLU A 121 13.28 7.34 -13.81
C GLU A 121 12.38 7.82 -14.97
N LEU A 122 11.13 8.15 -14.69
CA LEU A 122 10.21 8.70 -15.70
C LEU A 122 10.63 10.08 -16.22
N LYS A 123 11.32 10.87 -15.39
CA LYS A 123 11.81 12.21 -15.76
C LYS A 123 13.18 12.20 -16.41
N GLU A 124 13.99 11.17 -16.16
CA GLU A 124 15.36 11.02 -16.68
C GLU A 124 15.54 9.72 -17.50
N PRO A 125 14.80 9.48 -18.60
CA PRO A 125 14.81 8.17 -19.26
C PRO A 125 16.13 7.80 -19.96
N GLN A 126 17.10 8.71 -20.05
CA GLN A 126 18.18 8.69 -21.05
C GLN A 126 19.59 9.04 -20.54
N LEU A 127 19.84 9.17 -19.23
CA LEU A 127 21.22 9.38 -18.75
C LEU A 127 22.02 8.09 -18.51
N ASN A 128 21.39 6.91 -18.62
CA ASN A 128 21.98 5.60 -18.26
C ASN A 128 21.87 4.54 -19.39
N ALA A 129 21.69 4.95 -20.65
CA ALA A 129 21.71 4.06 -21.81
C ALA A 129 23.00 4.24 -22.62
#